data_AF-A0AAE0BR33-F1
#
_entry.id   AF-A0AAE0BR33-F1
#
_cell.length_a   1.000
_cell.length_b   1.000
_cell.length_c   1.000
_cell.angle_alpha   90.00
_cell.angle_beta   90.00
_cell.angle_gamma   90.00
#
_symmetry.space_group_name_H-M   'P 1'
#
loop_
_entity.id
_entity.type
_entity.pdbx_description
1 polymer ?
#
loop_
_entity_poly.entity_id
_entity_poly.type
_entity_poly.pdbx_seq_one_letter_code
_entity_poly.pdbx_strand_id
1 'polypeptide(L)'
;MLSLAGPLSPCSRQARHLPLWTPGGRRATRPEGNRGGKLSASRLKLSFSTRCSSESSDVSSLTSTSLLSREDWDARHKRRVLQEVAEAGVKLGYCKEDMYANFDVMDTLFLGFSPNMDKMKASEWAEMSMSVNKVMNNVMAIKMHFSELDVKRLLEKNPRIIMKSPSDLERDVEQVKFFLAEAKDIDALIQEVPDLLSPEVTVAVLSTFKRWWPKKDPVEALEEDPDVLRRAQEKDVPLDPVFFDGKAWNAPSHNSKGKLQSWQKYIRKEVYNEKDWDNGAYYNGNNT
;
A
#
# COMPACT_ATOMS: atom_id res chain seq x y z
N MET A 1 -35.11 33.69 -4.74
CA MET A 1 -35.04 33.65 -3.26
C MET A 1 -36.06 32.65 -2.73
N LEU A 2 -35.69 31.39 -2.56
CA LEU A 2 -36.48 30.42 -1.79
C LEU A 2 -35.49 29.56 -0.99
N SER A 3 -35.60 29.69 0.32
CA SER A 3 -34.82 29.02 1.35
C SER A 3 -35.44 27.66 1.65
N LEU A 4 -34.65 26.59 1.58
CA LEU A 4 -35.00 25.26 2.07
C LEU A 4 -33.84 24.76 2.93
N ALA A 5 -33.78 25.24 4.17
CA ALA A 5 -32.94 24.66 5.21
C ALA A 5 -33.76 23.56 5.91
N GLY A 6 -33.41 22.29 5.65
CA GLY A 6 -33.92 21.15 6.41
C GLY A 6 -33.17 20.99 7.74
N PRO A 7 -33.81 20.46 8.80
CA PRO A 7 -33.19 20.33 10.11
C PRO A 7 -32.15 19.19 10.11
N LEU A 8 -30.89 19.54 10.38
CA LEU A 8 -29.84 18.59 10.70
C LEU A 8 -30.14 17.96 12.07
N SER A 9 -30.32 16.65 12.10
CA SER A 9 -30.47 15.87 13.33
C SER A 9 -29.23 16.06 14.23
N PRO A 10 -29.41 16.40 15.52
CA PRO A 10 -28.28 16.52 16.44
C PRO A 10 -27.82 15.12 16.85
N CYS A 11 -26.79 14.61 16.19
CA CYS A 11 -26.00 13.50 16.73
C CYS A 11 -25.28 14.04 17.97
N SER A 12 -25.90 13.86 19.13
CA SER A 12 -25.45 14.39 20.41
C SER A 12 -24.04 13.90 20.74
N ARG A 13 -23.05 14.76 20.54
CA ARG A 13 -21.66 14.61 20.98
C ARG A 13 -21.63 14.60 22.51
N GLN A 14 -21.76 13.43 23.14
CA GLN A 14 -21.37 13.27 24.53
C GLN A 14 -19.85 13.32 24.61
N ALA A 15 -19.32 14.47 25.03
CA ALA A 15 -17.92 14.64 25.38
C ALA A 15 -17.59 13.72 26.56
N ARG A 16 -16.93 12.59 26.28
CA ARG A 16 -16.34 11.76 27.33
C ARG A 16 -15.09 12.45 27.82
N HIS A 17 -15.11 12.91 29.08
CA HIS A 17 -13.93 13.33 29.81
C HIS A 17 -12.90 12.20 29.80
N LEU A 18 -11.75 12.42 29.17
CA LEU A 18 -10.59 11.55 29.24
C LEU A 18 -9.93 11.69 30.63
N PRO A 19 -9.50 10.59 31.27
CA PRO A 19 -8.75 10.66 32.51
C PRO A 19 -7.34 11.20 32.26
N LEU A 20 -6.95 12.17 33.09
CA LEU A 20 -5.61 12.75 33.16
C LEU A 20 -4.57 11.65 33.43
N TRP A 21 -3.70 11.39 32.45
CA TRP A 21 -2.59 10.44 32.59
C TRP A 21 -1.44 11.11 33.37
N THR A 22 -1.10 10.58 34.54
CA THR A 22 0.11 10.94 35.29
C THR A 22 1.26 9.98 34.95
N PRO A 23 2.48 10.46 34.66
CA PRO A 23 3.63 9.61 34.44
C PRO A 23 4.28 9.24 35.77
N GLY A 24 4.13 7.98 36.19
CA GLY A 24 4.74 7.44 37.40
C GLY A 24 5.25 6.02 37.17
N GLY A 25 6.57 5.87 37.11
CA GLY A 25 7.23 4.61 36.78
C GLY A 25 7.03 3.49 37.80
N ARG A 26 7.22 2.25 37.32
CA ARG A 26 7.86 1.16 38.07
C ARG A 26 8.26 0.04 37.11
N ARG A 27 9.56 -0.29 37.19
CA ARG A 27 10.22 -1.39 36.49
C ARG A 27 9.81 -2.69 37.20
N ALA A 28 9.06 -3.57 36.53
CA ALA A 28 8.69 -4.88 37.05
C ALA A 28 9.55 -5.96 36.38
N THR A 29 10.27 -6.70 37.21
CA THR A 29 11.04 -7.90 36.86
C THR A 29 10.11 -9.04 36.46
N ARG A 30 10.49 -9.77 35.41
CA ARG A 30 9.73 -10.88 34.82
C ARG A 30 10.18 -12.19 35.49
N PRO A 31 9.28 -13.01 36.07
CA PRO A 31 9.64 -14.37 36.47
C PRO A 31 9.46 -15.35 35.30
N GLU A 32 10.46 -16.18 35.10
CA GLU A 32 10.40 -17.39 34.27
C GLU A 32 9.43 -18.40 34.88
N GLY A 33 8.44 -18.83 34.10
CA GLY A 33 7.40 -19.76 34.51
C GLY A 33 7.19 -20.82 33.44
N ASN A 34 7.99 -21.87 33.55
CA ASN A 34 7.86 -23.16 32.89
C ASN A 34 6.49 -23.81 33.20
N ARG A 35 5.78 -24.34 32.19
CA ARG A 35 4.88 -25.52 32.33
C ARG A 35 4.35 -25.98 30.97
N GLY A 36 4.76 -27.19 30.60
CA GLY A 36 4.18 -27.94 29.49
C GLY A 36 2.74 -28.36 29.75
N GLY A 37 1.93 -28.27 28.70
CA GLY A 37 0.59 -28.85 28.61
C GLY A 37 0.51 -29.72 27.37
N LYS A 38 0.52 -31.04 27.58
CA LYS A 38 0.01 -32.04 26.63
C LYS A 38 -1.53 -31.96 26.58
N LEU A 39 -2.11 -32.69 25.62
CA LEU A 39 -3.55 -32.99 25.40
C LEU A 39 -4.17 -32.06 24.33
N SER A 40 -4.96 -32.49 23.35
CA SER A 40 -5.58 -33.78 23.06
C SER A 40 -6.04 -33.73 21.59
N ALA A 41 -5.76 -34.78 20.81
CA ALA A 41 -6.24 -34.91 19.43
C ALA A 41 -7.68 -35.42 19.41
N SER A 42 -8.64 -34.52 19.22
CA SER A 42 -10.04 -34.87 19.01
C SER A 42 -10.30 -35.14 17.52
N ARG A 43 -10.62 -36.40 17.25
CA ARG A 43 -10.88 -37.04 15.96
C ARG A 43 -12.27 -36.66 15.46
N LEU A 44 -12.37 -35.76 14.47
CA LEU A 44 -13.63 -35.46 13.79
C LEU A 44 -13.89 -36.49 12.68
N LYS A 45 -14.96 -37.27 12.84
CA LYS A 45 -15.54 -38.14 11.80
C LYS A 45 -16.36 -37.27 10.85
N LEU A 46 -15.85 -37.04 9.65
CA LEU A 46 -16.62 -36.50 8.52
C LEU A 46 -17.33 -37.67 7.82
N SER A 47 -18.65 -37.73 7.99
CA SER A 47 -19.53 -38.55 7.15
C SER A 47 -19.79 -37.80 5.84
N PHE A 48 -19.18 -38.26 4.75
CA PHE A 48 -19.53 -37.85 3.39
C PHE A 48 -20.84 -38.54 2.99
N SER A 49 -21.89 -37.73 2.84
CA SER A 49 -23.17 -38.17 2.26
C SER A 49 -23.09 -38.01 0.75
N THR A 50 -22.95 -39.14 0.04
CA THR A 50 -22.98 -39.21 -1.41
C THR A 50 -24.44 -39.15 -1.88
N ARG A 51 -24.88 -37.98 -2.35
CA ARG A 51 -26.19 -37.86 -3.00
C ARG A 51 -26.00 -37.89 -4.51
N CYS A 52 -26.33 -39.04 -5.09
CA CYS A 52 -26.59 -39.21 -6.53
C CYS A 52 -27.95 -38.63 -6.87
N SER A 53 -28.02 -37.69 -7.81
CA SER A 53 -29.21 -37.36 -8.61
C SER A 53 -28.69 -36.69 -9.89
N SER A 54 -28.54 -37.46 -10.96
CA SER A 54 -29.53 -37.64 -12.04
C SER A 54 -29.55 -36.45 -12.98
N GLU A 55 -28.89 -36.65 -14.13
CA GLU A 55 -28.92 -35.82 -15.32
C GLU A 55 -30.35 -35.66 -15.84
N SER A 56 -30.78 -34.42 -16.02
CA SER A 56 -31.80 -34.06 -17.00
C SER A 56 -31.29 -32.89 -17.82
N SER A 57 -31.08 -33.17 -19.09
CA SER A 57 -30.69 -32.30 -20.17
C SER A 57 -31.68 -31.15 -20.38
N ASP A 58 -31.20 -29.91 -20.18
CA ASP A 58 -31.76 -28.67 -20.75
C ASP A 58 -30.64 -27.62 -20.86
N VAL A 59 -29.91 -27.63 -21.98
CA VAL A 59 -28.63 -26.90 -22.16
C VAL A 59 -28.84 -25.54 -22.86
N SER A 60 -29.97 -24.85 -22.62
CA SER A 60 -30.22 -23.57 -23.30
C SER A 60 -30.79 -22.44 -22.43
N SER A 61 -30.87 -22.61 -21.10
CA SER A 61 -31.36 -21.57 -20.17
C SER A 61 -30.37 -21.18 -19.04
N LEU A 62 -29.16 -21.75 -19.01
CA LEU A 62 -28.24 -21.65 -17.86
C LEU A 62 -27.26 -20.47 -17.87
N THR A 63 -27.27 -19.61 -18.89
CA THR A 63 -26.38 -18.44 -18.94
C THR A 63 -26.96 -17.20 -18.27
N SER A 64 -28.28 -17.11 -18.09
CA SER A 64 -28.92 -15.92 -17.49
C SER A 64 -29.09 -16.02 -15.96
N THR A 65 -29.24 -17.21 -15.40
CA THR A 65 -29.37 -17.39 -13.93
C THR A 65 -28.03 -17.29 -13.19
N SER A 66 -26.91 -17.62 -13.84
CA SER A 66 -25.58 -17.56 -13.22
C SER A 66 -25.08 -16.13 -13.01
N LEU A 67 -25.38 -15.21 -13.93
CA LEU A 67 -24.98 -13.81 -13.84
C LEU A 67 -25.73 -13.07 -12.72
N LEU A 68 -27.05 -13.27 -12.61
CA LEU A 68 -27.85 -12.70 -11.51
C LEU A 68 -27.36 -13.20 -10.14
N SER A 69 -26.96 -14.47 -10.04
CA SER A 69 -26.46 -15.03 -8.78
C SER A 69 -25.12 -14.42 -8.31
N ARG A 70 -24.28 -13.96 -9.25
CA ARG A 70 -22.97 -13.39 -8.97
C ARG A 70 -23.06 -11.93 -8.55
N GLU A 71 -23.84 -11.14 -9.28
CA GLU A 71 -24.12 -9.74 -8.93
C GLU A 71 -24.76 -9.63 -7.54
N ASP A 72 -25.68 -10.55 -7.22
CA ASP A 72 -26.28 -10.65 -5.89
C ASP A 72 -25.26 -11.04 -4.81
N TRP A 73 -24.24 -11.83 -5.14
CA TRP A 73 -23.20 -12.23 -4.19
C TRP A 73 -22.26 -11.06 -3.90
N ASP A 74 -21.79 -10.36 -4.93
CA ASP A 74 -20.89 -9.21 -4.81
C ASP A 74 -21.57 -8.08 -4.01
N ALA A 75 -22.84 -7.78 -4.28
CA ALA A 75 -23.61 -6.79 -3.54
C ALA A 75 -23.79 -7.18 -2.04
N ARG A 76 -24.04 -8.46 -1.76
CA ARG A 76 -24.14 -8.97 -0.38
C ARG A 76 -22.79 -8.98 0.33
N HIS A 77 -21.70 -9.24 -0.38
CA HIS A 77 -20.35 -9.16 0.17
C HIS A 77 -19.99 -7.72 0.51
N LYS A 78 -20.16 -6.78 -0.43
CA LYS A 78 -19.96 -5.34 -0.21
C LYS A 78 -20.75 -4.84 1.00
N ARG A 79 -22.03 -5.20 1.12
CA ARG A 79 -22.85 -4.80 2.28
C ARG A 79 -22.29 -5.30 3.62
N ARG A 80 -21.82 -6.55 3.68
CA ARG A 80 -21.21 -7.10 4.90
C ARG A 80 -19.92 -6.38 5.27
N VAL A 81 -19.07 -6.11 4.29
CA VAL A 81 -17.81 -5.36 4.49
C VAL A 81 -18.10 -3.94 4.99
N LEU A 82 -19.02 -3.22 4.35
CA LEU A 82 -19.42 -1.87 4.78
C LEU A 82 -20.01 -1.87 6.20
N GLN A 83 -20.79 -2.90 6.54
CA GLN A 83 -21.31 -3.06 7.90
C GLN A 83 -20.18 -3.24 8.92
N GLU A 84 -19.21 -4.09 8.63
CA GLU A 84 -18.05 -4.33 9.52
C GLU A 84 -17.24 -3.05 9.72
N VAL A 85 -16.98 -2.29 8.64
CA VAL A 85 -16.29 -1.01 8.69
C VAL A 85 -17.09 0.00 9.53
N ALA A 86 -18.41 0.09 9.33
CA ALA A 86 -19.26 0.99 10.11
C ALA A 86 -19.29 0.61 11.60
N GLU A 87 -19.33 -0.68 11.93
CA GLU A 87 -19.25 -1.15 13.32
C GLU A 87 -17.89 -0.81 13.97
N ALA A 88 -16.79 -0.88 13.21
CA ALA A 88 -15.49 -0.41 13.66
C ALA A 88 -15.46 1.11 13.87
N GLY A 89 -16.08 1.89 12.98
CA GLY A 89 -16.19 3.34 13.10
C GLY A 89 -17.02 3.80 14.31
N VAL A 90 -18.11 3.09 14.63
CA VAL A 90 -18.92 3.35 15.84
C VAL A 90 -18.07 3.18 17.11
N LYS A 91 -17.17 2.19 17.13
CA LYS A 91 -16.22 2.01 18.26
C LYS A 91 -15.23 3.17 18.40
N LEU A 92 -14.93 3.88 17.31
CA LEU A 92 -14.13 5.11 17.30
C LEU A 92 -14.95 6.38 17.62
N GLY A 93 -16.27 6.26 17.72
CA GLY A 93 -17.18 7.38 18.02
C GLY A 93 -17.74 8.09 16.79
N TYR A 94 -17.66 7.49 15.60
CA TYR A 94 -18.28 8.03 14.38
C TYR A 94 -19.77 7.64 14.27
N CYS A 95 -20.53 8.49 13.59
CA CYS A 95 -21.95 8.28 13.29
C CYS A 95 -22.10 7.27 12.15
N LYS A 96 -22.96 6.26 12.33
CA LYS A 96 -23.14 5.17 11.36
C LYS A 96 -23.77 5.66 10.06
N GLU A 97 -24.76 6.54 10.17
CA GLU A 97 -25.51 7.11 9.07
C GLU A 97 -24.61 7.98 8.18
N ASP A 98 -23.77 8.83 8.78
CA ASP A 98 -22.83 9.68 8.06
C ASP A 98 -21.80 8.85 7.28
N MET A 99 -21.33 7.74 7.86
CA MET A 99 -20.40 6.83 7.18
C MET A 99 -21.02 6.20 5.93
N TYR A 100 -22.28 5.73 5.99
CA TYR A 100 -22.96 5.19 4.81
C TYR A 100 -23.17 6.24 3.73
N ALA A 101 -23.60 7.45 4.09
CA ALA A 101 -23.73 8.55 3.13
C ALA A 101 -22.39 8.86 2.46
N ASN A 102 -21.30 8.87 3.22
CA ASN A 102 -19.96 9.08 2.70
C ASN A 102 -19.46 7.91 1.82
N PHE A 103 -19.83 6.66 2.15
CA PHE A 103 -19.54 5.51 1.30
C PHE A 103 -20.23 5.60 -0.06
N ASP A 104 -21.47 6.11 -0.11
CA ASP A 104 -22.19 6.31 -1.37
C ASP A 104 -21.51 7.38 -2.24
N VAL A 105 -20.99 8.45 -1.61
CA VAL A 105 -20.17 9.46 -2.30
C VAL A 105 -18.89 8.84 -2.83
N MET A 106 -18.18 8.05 -2.03
CA MET A 106 -16.97 7.34 -2.48
C MET A 106 -17.26 6.34 -3.60
N ASP A 107 -18.39 5.64 -3.55
CA ASP A 107 -18.80 4.71 -4.59
C ASP A 107 -19.02 5.40 -5.93
N THR A 108 -19.56 6.61 -5.88
CA THR A 108 -19.73 7.47 -7.05
C THR A 108 -18.38 7.98 -7.58
N LEU A 109 -17.46 8.37 -6.68
CA LEU A 109 -16.12 8.86 -7.05
C LEU A 109 -15.26 7.79 -7.72
N PHE A 110 -15.30 6.55 -7.24
CA PHE A 110 -14.47 5.45 -7.73
C PHE A 110 -15.15 4.50 -8.71
N LEU A 111 -16.42 4.75 -9.05
CA LEU A 111 -17.25 3.88 -9.92
C LEU A 111 -17.20 2.41 -9.48
N GLY A 112 -17.74 2.13 -8.30
CA GLY A 112 -17.77 0.79 -7.72
C GLY A 112 -16.68 0.58 -6.67
N PHE A 113 -16.65 1.45 -5.67
CA PHE A 113 -15.80 1.35 -4.50
C PHE A 113 -16.16 0.10 -3.68
N SER A 114 -15.14 -0.69 -3.33
CA SER A 114 -15.27 -1.81 -2.39
C SER A 114 -14.06 -1.82 -1.45
N PRO A 115 -14.24 -1.63 -0.14
CA PRO A 115 -13.13 -1.72 0.81
C PRO A 115 -12.43 -3.08 0.75
N ASN A 116 -11.10 -3.06 0.63
CA ASN A 116 -10.28 -4.26 0.73
C ASN A 116 -9.75 -4.43 2.16
N MET A 117 -10.32 -5.40 2.88
CA MET A 117 -10.00 -5.66 4.29
C MET A 117 -8.65 -6.37 4.49
N ASP A 118 -8.07 -6.97 3.44
CA ASP A 118 -6.76 -7.63 3.50
C ASP A 118 -5.61 -6.60 3.51
N LYS A 119 -5.81 -5.44 2.89
CA LYS A 119 -4.79 -4.39 2.73
C LYS A 119 -4.89 -3.29 3.79
N MET A 120 -6.09 -3.03 4.30
CA MET A 120 -6.34 -1.95 5.24
C MET A 120 -7.41 -2.35 6.27
N LYS A 121 -7.20 -1.94 7.53
CA LYS A 121 -8.06 -2.35 8.65
C LYS A 121 -9.42 -1.67 8.57
N ALA A 122 -10.45 -2.31 9.12
CA ALA A 122 -11.81 -1.75 9.23
C ALA A 122 -11.83 -0.33 9.84
N SER A 123 -11.03 -0.10 10.89
CA SER A 123 -10.92 1.19 11.56
C SER A 123 -10.34 2.29 10.67
N GLU A 124 -9.37 1.95 9.83
CA GLU A 124 -8.72 2.88 8.90
C GLU A 124 -9.65 3.22 7.74
N TRP A 125 -10.40 2.24 7.21
CA TRP A 125 -11.48 2.49 6.25
C TRP A 125 -12.57 3.40 6.83
N ALA A 126 -12.93 3.22 8.11
CA ALA A 126 -13.91 4.07 8.78
C ALA A 126 -13.39 5.52 8.91
N GLU A 127 -12.15 5.71 9.34
CA GLU A 127 -11.51 7.03 9.39
C GLU A 127 -11.46 7.70 8.01
N MET A 128 -11.12 6.93 6.97
CA MET A 128 -11.10 7.40 5.59
C MET A 128 -12.51 7.85 5.15
N SER A 129 -13.55 7.09 5.48
CA SER A 129 -14.94 7.42 5.17
C SER A 129 -15.39 8.75 5.78
N MET A 130 -14.84 9.15 6.93
CA MET A 130 -15.13 10.44 7.55
C MET A 130 -14.37 11.61 6.92
N SER A 131 -13.39 11.33 6.07
CA SER A 131 -12.48 12.30 5.46
C SER A 131 -12.65 12.40 3.94
N VAL A 132 -13.89 12.34 3.43
CA VAL A 132 -14.19 12.32 1.98
C VAL A 132 -13.50 13.43 1.20
N ASN A 133 -13.48 14.67 1.73
CA ASN A 133 -12.82 15.80 1.06
C ASN A 133 -11.31 15.58 0.88
N LYS A 134 -10.66 14.98 1.89
CA LYS A 134 -9.24 14.62 1.82
C LYS A 134 -9.01 13.55 0.76
N VAL A 135 -9.88 12.54 0.71
CA VAL A 135 -9.86 11.49 -0.32
C VAL A 135 -9.98 12.10 -1.71
N MET A 136 -10.93 12.99 -1.93
CA MET A 136 -11.14 13.68 -3.20
C MET A 136 -9.92 14.50 -3.62
N ASN A 137 -9.34 15.28 -2.71
CA ASN A 137 -8.12 16.05 -2.97
C ASN A 137 -6.93 15.14 -3.34
N ASN A 138 -6.78 14.00 -2.66
CA ASN A 138 -5.73 13.03 -2.96
C ASN A 138 -5.90 12.39 -4.33
N VAL A 139 -7.14 12.07 -4.71
CA VAL A 139 -7.47 11.55 -6.04
C VAL A 139 -7.18 12.59 -7.12
N MET A 140 -7.55 13.85 -6.88
CA MET A 140 -7.26 14.96 -7.80
C MET A 140 -5.75 15.16 -7.96
N ALA A 141 -4.98 15.16 -6.87
CA ALA A 141 -3.52 15.27 -6.92
C ALA A 141 -2.92 14.15 -7.79
N ILE A 142 -3.33 12.89 -7.58
CA ILE A 142 -2.87 11.77 -8.42
C ILE A 142 -3.22 12.02 -9.90
N LYS A 143 -4.48 12.40 -10.19
CA LYS A 143 -4.95 12.64 -11.57
C LYS A 143 -4.31 13.84 -12.26
N MET A 144 -3.88 14.85 -11.52
CA MET A 144 -3.16 16.01 -12.07
C MET A 144 -1.77 15.62 -12.57
N HIS A 145 -1.10 14.65 -11.94
CA HIS A 145 0.23 14.21 -12.33
C HIS A 145 0.21 12.99 -13.27
N PHE A 146 -0.78 12.11 -13.13
CA PHE A 146 -0.98 10.86 -13.88
C PHE A 146 -2.42 10.78 -14.41
N SER A 147 -2.67 11.34 -15.59
CA SER A 147 -4.02 11.54 -16.12
C SER A 147 -4.70 10.23 -16.55
N GLU A 148 -3.93 9.29 -17.09
CA GLU A 148 -4.40 8.02 -17.65
C GLU A 148 -4.49 6.91 -16.60
N LEU A 149 -3.81 7.08 -15.45
CA LEU A 149 -3.80 6.11 -14.35
C LEU A 149 -5.21 5.79 -13.82
N ASP A 150 -5.58 4.50 -13.78
CA ASP A 150 -6.83 4.03 -13.19
C ASP A 150 -6.71 4.02 -11.66
N VAL A 151 -7.16 5.13 -11.05
CA VAL A 151 -7.13 5.34 -9.61
C VAL A 151 -7.92 4.25 -8.87
N LYS A 152 -8.98 3.70 -9.44
CA LYS A 152 -9.74 2.62 -8.78
C LYS A 152 -8.84 1.40 -8.58
N ARG A 153 -8.22 0.91 -9.65
CA ARG A 153 -7.29 -0.23 -9.61
C ARG A 153 -6.08 0.03 -8.73
N LEU A 154 -5.58 1.28 -8.74
CA LEU A 154 -4.49 1.69 -7.86
C LEU A 154 -4.86 1.49 -6.38
N LEU A 155 -6.07 1.91 -5.98
CA LEU A 155 -6.53 1.84 -4.59
C LEU A 155 -6.92 0.43 -4.15
N GLU A 156 -7.38 -0.41 -5.07
CA GLU A 156 -7.61 -1.83 -4.79
C GLU A 156 -6.32 -2.54 -4.38
N LYS A 157 -5.18 -2.15 -5.00
CA LYS A 157 -3.85 -2.68 -4.70
C LYS A 157 -3.22 -2.01 -3.47
N ASN A 158 -3.28 -0.69 -3.36
CA ASN A 158 -2.65 0.09 -2.29
C ASN A 158 -3.56 1.21 -1.74
N PRO A 159 -4.55 0.88 -0.89
CA PRO A 159 -5.54 1.87 -0.41
C PRO A 159 -4.95 2.90 0.57
N ARG A 160 -3.83 2.56 1.24
CA ARG A 160 -3.21 3.42 2.27
C ARG A 160 -2.64 4.71 1.70
N ILE A 161 -2.39 4.78 0.38
CA ILE A 161 -1.87 5.99 -0.27
C ILE A 161 -2.78 7.21 -0.06
N ILE A 162 -4.09 6.98 -0.01
CA ILE A 162 -5.09 8.03 0.19
C ILE A 162 -5.16 8.51 1.65
N MET A 163 -4.54 7.80 2.60
CA MET A 163 -4.48 8.27 3.98
C MET A 163 -3.41 9.35 4.20
N LYS A 164 -2.49 9.57 3.24
CA LYS A 164 -1.50 10.65 3.31
C LYS A 164 -2.16 12.02 3.31
N SER A 165 -1.47 13.03 3.86
CA SER A 165 -1.93 14.41 3.70
C SER A 165 -1.89 14.79 2.21
N PRO A 166 -2.81 15.64 1.71
CA PRO A 166 -2.80 16.03 0.30
C PRO A 166 -1.49 16.67 -0.15
N SER A 167 -0.89 17.52 0.70
CA SER A 167 0.39 18.15 0.42
C SER A 167 1.55 17.15 0.37
N ASP A 168 1.56 16.14 1.24
CA ASP A 168 2.61 15.12 1.21
C ASP A 168 2.47 14.23 -0.03
N LEU A 169 1.23 13.85 -0.37
CA LEU A 169 0.96 13.03 -1.56
C LEU A 169 1.33 13.78 -2.84
N GLU A 170 0.98 15.06 -2.95
CA GLU A 170 1.33 15.92 -4.09
C GLU A 170 2.85 16.01 -4.28
N ARG A 171 3.60 16.27 -3.20
CA ARG A 171 5.07 16.27 -3.25
C ARG A 171 5.64 14.90 -3.64
N ASP A 172 5.05 13.83 -3.12
CA ASP A 172 5.49 12.47 -3.43
C ASP A 172 5.28 12.14 -4.91
N VAL A 173 4.12 12.47 -5.49
CA VAL A 173 3.85 12.22 -6.92
C VAL A 173 4.73 13.08 -7.83
N GLU A 174 5.02 14.32 -7.45
CA GLU A 174 5.99 15.17 -8.17
C GLU A 174 7.38 14.54 -8.20
N GLN A 175 7.88 14.07 -7.06
CA GLN A 175 9.19 13.42 -6.97
C GLN A 175 9.24 12.12 -7.78
N VAL A 176 8.20 11.29 -7.68
CA VAL A 176 8.12 10.04 -8.45
C VAL A 176 8.10 10.32 -9.95
N LYS A 177 7.32 11.31 -10.39
CA LYS A 177 7.29 11.73 -11.80
C LYS A 177 8.65 12.22 -12.28
N PHE A 178 9.39 12.93 -11.43
CA PHE A 178 10.77 13.33 -11.73
C PHE A 178 11.72 12.12 -11.85
N PHE A 179 11.63 11.15 -10.94
CA PHE A 179 12.49 9.94 -10.98
C PHE A 179 12.19 9.04 -12.18
N LEU A 180 10.95 9.02 -12.65
CA LEU A 180 10.51 8.21 -13.79
C LEU A 180 10.40 9.02 -15.09
N ALA A 181 11.01 10.21 -15.16
CA ALA A 181 10.88 11.09 -16.32
C ALA A 181 11.37 10.48 -17.64
N GLU A 182 12.23 9.46 -17.59
CA GLU A 182 12.75 8.74 -18.75
C GLU A 182 11.86 7.56 -19.18
N ALA A 183 10.84 7.21 -18.40
CA ALA A 183 9.88 6.17 -18.77
C ALA A 183 9.04 6.60 -19.98
N LYS A 184 8.75 5.65 -20.86
CA LYS A 184 7.86 5.83 -22.02
C LYS A 184 6.41 6.03 -21.59
N ASP A 185 5.98 5.27 -20.58
CA ASP A 185 4.62 5.34 -20.03
C ASP A 185 4.65 5.18 -18.50
N ILE A 186 4.76 6.33 -17.82
CA ILE A 186 4.79 6.38 -16.36
C ILE A 186 3.47 5.87 -15.77
N ASP A 187 2.33 6.20 -16.38
CA ASP A 187 1.00 5.86 -15.87
C ASP A 187 0.80 4.34 -15.89
N ALA A 188 1.15 3.67 -16.98
CA ALA A 188 1.12 2.21 -17.07
C ALA A 188 2.07 1.54 -16.07
N LEU A 189 3.29 2.08 -15.91
CA LEU A 189 4.26 1.54 -14.96
C LEU A 189 3.75 1.63 -13.50
N ILE A 190 3.20 2.78 -13.10
CA ILE A 190 2.60 2.97 -11.77
C ILE A 190 1.36 2.09 -11.60
N GLN A 191 0.57 1.88 -12.66
CA GLN A 191 -0.61 1.01 -12.62
C GLN A 191 -0.25 -0.44 -12.28
N GLU A 192 0.86 -0.93 -12.85
CA GLU A 192 1.37 -2.26 -12.60
C GLU A 192 2.02 -2.38 -11.22
N VAL A 193 2.84 -1.38 -10.84
CA VAL A 193 3.56 -1.34 -9.56
C VAL A 193 3.17 -0.10 -8.73
N PRO A 194 2.03 -0.13 -8.00
CA PRO A 194 1.56 1.00 -7.19
C PRO A 194 2.52 1.47 -6.10
N ASP A 195 3.39 0.58 -5.61
CA ASP A 195 4.34 0.92 -4.54
C ASP A 195 5.36 1.98 -4.97
N LEU A 196 5.56 2.16 -6.28
CA LEU A 196 6.41 3.21 -6.86
C LEU A 196 5.84 4.63 -6.65
N LEU A 197 4.59 4.79 -6.21
CA LEU A 197 4.09 6.11 -5.79
C LEU A 197 4.75 6.61 -4.48
N SER A 198 5.56 5.78 -3.82
CA SER A 198 6.43 6.22 -2.74
C SER A 198 7.82 6.60 -3.29
N PRO A 199 8.26 7.86 -3.14
CA PRO A 199 9.58 8.29 -3.59
C PRO A 199 10.73 7.43 -3.05
N GLU A 200 10.66 7.05 -1.76
CA GLU A 200 11.62 6.17 -1.10
C GLU A 200 11.75 4.83 -1.82
N VAL A 201 10.61 4.20 -2.12
CA VAL A 201 10.56 2.89 -2.78
C VAL A 201 11.09 3.02 -4.20
N THR A 202 10.68 4.06 -4.94
CA THR A 202 11.15 4.29 -6.30
C THR A 202 12.66 4.45 -6.37
N VAL A 203 13.27 5.25 -5.49
CA VAL A 203 14.73 5.38 -5.44
C VAL A 203 15.40 4.06 -5.05
N ALA A 204 14.83 3.32 -4.11
CA ALA A 204 15.34 2.02 -3.68
C ALA A 204 15.35 1.02 -4.84
N VAL A 205 14.25 0.96 -5.59
CA VAL A 205 14.07 0.14 -6.78
C VAL A 205 15.07 0.53 -7.86
N LEU A 206 15.12 1.80 -8.26
CA LEU A 206 16.01 2.25 -9.34
C LEU A 206 17.48 2.00 -9.01
N SER A 207 17.88 2.22 -7.75
CA SER A 207 19.25 1.93 -7.27
C SER A 207 19.55 0.43 -7.32
N THR A 208 18.58 -0.39 -6.93
CA THR A 208 18.68 -1.86 -6.97
C THR A 208 18.77 -2.37 -8.41
N PHE A 209 17.96 -1.83 -9.32
CA PHE A 209 17.96 -2.21 -10.74
C PHE A 209 19.26 -1.82 -11.42
N LYS A 210 19.79 -0.63 -11.13
CA LYS A 210 21.10 -0.21 -11.65
C LYS A 210 22.22 -1.14 -11.17
N ARG A 211 22.10 -1.74 -9.99
CA ARG A 211 23.02 -2.79 -9.52
C ARG A 211 22.81 -4.12 -10.24
N TRP A 212 21.55 -4.54 -10.46
CA TRP A 212 21.24 -5.80 -11.14
C TRP A 212 21.57 -5.76 -12.64
N TRP A 213 21.40 -4.61 -13.30
CA TRP A 213 21.68 -4.37 -14.72
C TRP A 213 22.56 -3.14 -14.93
N PRO A 214 23.87 -3.20 -14.62
CA PRO A 214 24.77 -2.04 -14.67
C PRO A 214 24.99 -1.45 -16.08
N LYS A 215 24.54 -2.13 -17.14
CA LYS A 215 24.68 -1.71 -18.54
C LYS A 215 23.37 -1.22 -19.16
N LYS A 216 22.25 -1.29 -18.43
CA LYS A 216 20.95 -0.79 -18.89
C LYS A 216 20.54 0.40 -18.03
N ASP A 217 19.70 1.25 -18.59
CA ASP A 217 19.00 2.24 -17.78
C ASP A 217 18.02 1.52 -16.82
N PRO A 218 18.02 1.85 -15.51
CA PRO A 218 17.13 1.20 -14.55
C PRO A 218 15.64 1.42 -14.82
N VAL A 219 15.24 2.54 -15.43
CA VAL A 219 13.83 2.80 -15.78
C VAL A 219 13.45 1.91 -16.95
N GLU A 220 14.27 1.84 -17.99
CA GLU A 220 14.05 0.93 -19.13
C GLU A 220 13.96 -0.55 -18.68
N ALA A 221 14.87 -0.99 -17.81
CA ALA A 221 14.86 -2.36 -17.28
C ALA A 221 13.60 -2.65 -16.43
N LEU A 222 13.04 -1.63 -15.76
CA LEU A 222 11.81 -1.72 -15.00
C LEU A 222 10.57 -1.75 -15.89
N GLU A 223 10.57 -1.01 -17.01
CA GLU A 223 9.49 -1.07 -18.01
C GLU A 223 9.44 -2.41 -18.74
N GLU A 224 10.59 -3.02 -19.03
CA GLU A 224 10.66 -4.34 -19.69
C GLU A 224 10.04 -5.45 -18.84
N ASP A 225 10.17 -5.37 -17.50
CA ASP A 225 9.73 -6.42 -16.57
C ASP A 225 9.31 -5.83 -15.21
N PRO A 226 8.12 -5.19 -15.11
CA PRO A 226 7.64 -4.58 -13.86
C PRO A 226 7.43 -5.61 -12.73
N ASP A 227 7.14 -6.85 -13.12
CA ASP A 227 6.85 -7.98 -12.22
C ASP A 227 8.09 -8.50 -11.48
N VAL A 228 9.29 -8.08 -11.88
CA VAL A 228 10.53 -8.48 -11.20
C VAL A 228 10.57 -8.01 -9.75
N LEU A 229 9.93 -6.90 -9.40
CA LEU A 229 9.83 -6.42 -8.03
C LEU A 229 9.05 -7.37 -7.13
N ARG A 230 7.90 -7.83 -7.60
CA ARG A 230 7.08 -8.82 -6.89
C ARG A 230 7.86 -10.12 -6.70
N ARG A 231 8.53 -10.60 -7.75
CA ARG A 231 9.37 -11.81 -7.67
C ARG A 231 10.57 -11.65 -6.74
N ALA A 232 11.15 -10.46 -6.67
CA ALA A 232 12.23 -10.15 -5.74
C ALA A 232 11.73 -10.15 -4.29
N GLN A 233 10.57 -9.56 -4.02
CA GLN A 233 9.92 -9.58 -2.70
C GLN A 233 9.54 -11.00 -2.28
N GLU A 234 8.98 -11.81 -3.18
CA GLU A 234 8.65 -13.24 -2.93
C GLU A 234 9.88 -14.08 -2.56
N LYS A 235 11.07 -13.67 -3.00
CA LYS A 235 12.36 -14.32 -2.71
C LYS A 235 13.15 -13.63 -1.59
N ASP A 236 12.51 -12.72 -0.85
CA ASP A 236 13.13 -11.92 0.22
C ASP A 236 14.42 -11.21 -0.22
N VAL A 237 14.50 -10.78 -1.49
CA VAL A 237 15.65 -10.03 -1.98
C VAL A 237 15.53 -8.59 -1.48
N PRO A 238 16.47 -8.11 -0.64
CA PRO A 238 16.38 -6.77 -0.09
C PRO A 238 16.60 -5.72 -1.18
N LEU A 239 15.73 -4.71 -1.21
CA LEU A 239 16.00 -3.47 -1.95
C LEU A 239 17.12 -2.69 -1.25
N ASP A 240 17.80 -1.84 -2.03
CA ASP A 240 18.82 -0.95 -1.48
C ASP A 240 18.22 -0.01 -0.43
N PRO A 241 18.88 0.15 0.73
CA PRO A 241 18.41 1.10 1.73
C PRO A 241 18.49 2.52 1.15
N VAL A 242 17.52 3.36 1.48
CA VAL A 242 17.49 4.76 1.05
C VAL A 242 17.35 5.64 2.28
N PHE A 243 17.95 6.83 2.25
CA PHE A 243 17.77 7.84 3.28
C PHE A 243 17.47 9.20 2.64
N PHE A 244 16.71 10.01 3.36
CA PHE A 244 16.41 11.39 2.95
C PHE A 244 17.38 12.34 3.65
N ASP A 245 18.13 13.14 2.89
CA ASP A 245 19.12 14.08 3.42
C ASP A 245 18.54 15.47 3.76
N GLY A 246 17.22 15.63 3.66
CA GLY A 246 16.51 16.90 3.79
C GLY A 246 16.24 17.61 2.46
N LYS A 247 16.87 17.17 1.37
CA LYS A 247 16.71 17.73 0.02
C LYS A 247 16.37 16.66 -1.02
N ALA A 248 17.02 15.51 -0.96
CA ALA A 248 16.92 14.42 -1.94
C ALA A 248 16.97 13.04 -1.25
N TRP A 249 16.36 12.07 -1.94
CA TRP A 249 16.48 10.65 -1.61
C TRP A 249 17.79 10.11 -2.15
N ASN A 250 18.59 9.48 -1.29
CA ASN A 250 19.89 8.94 -1.65
C ASN A 250 20.01 7.47 -1.25
N ALA A 251 20.58 6.64 -2.13
CA ALA A 251 20.94 5.26 -1.83
C ALA A 251 22.46 5.15 -1.56
N PRO A 252 22.91 4.53 -0.45
CA PRO A 252 24.33 4.34 -0.15
C PRO A 252 25.08 3.56 -1.22
N SER A 253 24.41 2.70 -1.98
CA SER A 253 25.02 1.85 -3.01
C SER A 253 25.65 2.64 -4.16
N HIS A 254 25.33 3.94 -4.31
CA HIS A 254 26.01 4.84 -5.24
C HIS A 254 27.14 5.67 -4.62
N ASN A 255 27.24 5.77 -3.29
CA ASN A 255 28.17 6.67 -2.62
C ASN A 255 29.18 5.99 -1.67
N SER A 256 29.25 4.66 -1.64
CA SER A 256 30.32 3.96 -0.92
C SER A 256 31.66 4.00 -1.67
N LYS A 257 32.15 5.19 -2.03
CA LYS A 257 33.59 5.47 -1.92
C LYS A 257 34.01 5.44 -0.44
N GLY A 258 33.07 5.70 0.48
CA GLY A 258 33.22 5.44 1.91
C GLY A 258 33.02 3.95 2.24
N LYS A 259 34.14 3.26 2.47
CA LYS A 259 34.28 1.92 3.10
C LYS A 259 33.38 0.81 2.53
N LEU A 260 33.65 0.40 1.29
CA LEU A 260 33.37 -0.99 0.88
C LEU A 260 33.91 -1.95 1.95
N GLN A 261 33.10 -2.91 2.39
CA GLN A 261 33.59 -3.94 3.30
C GLN A 261 34.68 -4.77 2.62
N SER A 262 35.62 -5.33 3.40
CA SER A 262 36.79 -6.05 2.87
C SER A 262 36.41 -7.19 1.91
N TRP A 263 35.29 -7.90 2.17
CA TRP A 263 34.80 -8.95 1.29
C TRP A 263 34.23 -8.43 -0.04
N GLN A 264 33.61 -7.24 -0.05
CA GLN A 264 33.12 -6.61 -1.28
C GLN A 264 34.29 -6.15 -2.17
N LYS A 265 35.37 -5.64 -1.55
CA LYS A 265 36.63 -5.33 -2.26
C LYS A 265 37.23 -6.58 -2.89
N TYR A 266 37.27 -7.70 -2.16
CA TYR A 266 37.77 -8.99 -2.66
C TYR A 266 37.01 -9.48 -3.90
N ILE A 267 35.67 -9.46 -3.87
CA ILE A 267 34.85 -9.89 -5.01
C ILE A 267 35.08 -9.01 -6.25
N ARG A 268 35.13 -7.68 -6.08
CA ARG A 268 35.40 -6.77 -7.22
C ARG A 268 36.76 -7.02 -7.86
N LYS A 269 37.77 -7.31 -7.04
CA LYS A 269 39.12 -7.61 -7.51
C LYS A 269 39.20 -8.96 -8.23
N GLU A 270 38.76 -10.03 -7.60
CA GLU A 270 38.96 -11.40 -8.10
C GLU A 270 37.94 -11.81 -9.19
N VAL A 271 36.71 -11.34 -9.10
CA VAL A 271 35.63 -11.76 -10.03
C VAL A 271 35.52 -10.81 -11.22
N TYR A 272 35.67 -9.51 -10.99
CA TYR A 272 35.42 -8.49 -12.01
C TYR A 272 36.68 -7.84 -12.58
N ASN A 273 37.87 -8.17 -12.06
CA ASN A 273 39.15 -7.58 -12.49
C ASN A 273 39.16 -6.04 -12.49
N GLU A 274 38.36 -5.41 -11.61
CA GLU A 274 38.40 -3.96 -11.44
C GLU A 274 39.74 -3.57 -10.80
N LYS A 275 40.51 -2.70 -11.47
CA LYS A 275 41.73 -2.12 -10.89
C LYS A 275 41.36 -1.26 -9.69
N ASP A 276 42.08 -1.46 -8.58
CA ASP A 276 41.91 -0.73 -7.33
C ASP A 276 41.86 0.79 -7.59
N TRP A 277 40.71 1.40 -7.34
CA TRP A 277 40.51 2.86 -7.43
C TRP A 277 41.01 3.59 -6.16
N ASP A 278 41.73 2.89 -5.28
CA ASP A 278 42.16 3.35 -3.94
C ASP A 278 43.47 4.19 -3.96
N ASN A 279 43.88 4.74 -5.11
CA ASN A 279 44.93 5.77 -5.15
C ASN A 279 44.30 7.15 -5.13
N GLY A 280 44.30 7.75 -3.93
CA GLY A 280 43.84 9.10 -3.68
C GLY A 280 44.47 10.13 -4.61
N ALA A 281 43.65 10.72 -5.48
CA ALA A 281 43.83 12.10 -5.91
C ALA A 281 43.03 12.98 -4.95
N TYR A 282 43.59 13.20 -3.74
CA TYR A 282 43.29 14.42 -3.00
C TYR A 282 43.80 15.57 -3.87
N TYR A 283 42.92 16.18 -4.66
CA TYR A 283 43.15 17.51 -5.20
C TYR A 283 43.19 18.48 -4.01
N ASN A 284 44.39 18.66 -3.46
CA ASN A 284 44.68 19.75 -2.55
C ASN A 284 44.81 21.01 -3.42
N GLY A 285 43.67 21.64 -3.71
CA GLY A 285 43.58 22.92 -4.40
C GLY A 285 44.02 24.06 -3.49
N ASN A 286 45.30 24.09 -3.12
CA ASN A 286 45.98 25.30 -2.69
C ASN A 286 46.83 25.78 -3.87
N ASN A 287 46.35 26.78 -4.58
CA ASN A 287 47.20 27.73 -5.30
C ASN A 287 46.51 29.10 -5.24
N THR A 288 47.15 29.98 -4.46
CA THR A 288 47.29 31.45 -4.59
C THR A 288 46.31 32.19 -5.48
#